data_AF-A0A084JRY8-F1
#
_entry.id   AF-A0A084JRY8-F1
#
_cell.length_a   1.000
_cell.length_b   1.000
_cell.length_c   1.000
_cell.angle_alpha   90.00
_cell.angle_beta   90.00
_cell.angle_gamma   90.00
#
_symmetry.space_group_name_H-M   'P 1'
#
loop_
_entity.id
_entity.type
_entity.pdbx_description
1 polymer ?
#
loop_
_entity_poly.entity_id
_entity_poly.type
_entity_poly.pdbx_seq_one_letter_code
_entity_poly.pdbx_strand_id
1 'polypeptide(L)'
;MQYSALEQMLMNSIKEVQIKLGYEREPIRFYYPERALVNILKIREGSPEETKAAMEGFKEYVKERLGDIRITKSQERFCFEIPQEGIEYVYYHKKDNGFLKEFIETVEKTNTTLEDILKVFHKFADGKVACIKSQEEDFDYIIFFEDSSIDNYRYYIKFHGNHATYHRFLSEDAADMGI
;
A
#
# COMPACT_ATOMS: atom_id res chain seq x y z
N MET A 1 -18.13 8.02 -5.20
CA MET A 1 -17.21 7.36 -4.23
C MET A 1 -16.27 6.46 -5.01
N GLN A 2 -14.97 6.50 -4.71
CA GLN A 2 -13.96 5.72 -5.43
C GLN A 2 -13.65 4.39 -4.71
N TYR A 3 -14.62 3.48 -4.67
CA TYR A 3 -14.42 2.17 -4.01
C TYR A 3 -13.35 1.31 -4.68
N SER A 4 -13.19 1.42 -6.01
CA SER A 4 -12.13 0.70 -6.73
C SER A 4 -10.73 1.07 -6.23
N ALA A 5 -10.49 2.34 -5.87
CA ALA A 5 -9.20 2.79 -5.36
C ALA A 5 -8.90 2.16 -3.98
N LEU A 6 -9.88 2.20 -3.07
CA LEU A 6 -9.76 1.58 -1.75
C LEU A 6 -9.60 0.05 -1.82
N GLU A 7 -10.35 -0.60 -2.71
CA GLU A 7 -10.19 -2.03 -2.99
C GLU A 7 -8.79 -2.36 -3.49
N GLN A 8 -8.27 -1.64 -4.49
CA GLN A 8 -6.91 -1.85 -5.00
C GLN A 8 -5.87 -1.63 -3.91
N MET A 9 -6.03 -0.61 -3.06
CA MET A 9 -5.13 -0.35 -1.94
C MET A 9 -5.09 -1.54 -0.94
N LEU A 10 -6.24 -2.08 -0.58
CA LEU A 10 -6.33 -3.26 0.29
C LEU A 10 -5.71 -4.50 -0.37
N MET A 11 -6.05 -4.77 -1.63
CA MET A 11 -5.48 -5.91 -2.36
C MET A 11 -3.96 -5.82 -2.49
N ASN A 12 -3.43 -4.63 -2.75
CA ASN A 12 -1.99 -4.38 -2.81
C ASN A 12 -1.34 -4.57 -1.43
N SER A 13 -2.00 -4.18 -0.34
CA SER A 13 -1.50 -4.36 1.02
C SER A 13 -1.47 -5.84 1.41
N ILE A 14 -2.52 -6.60 1.07
CA ILE A 14 -2.57 -8.06 1.25
C ILE A 14 -1.44 -8.73 0.46
N LYS A 15 -1.25 -8.34 -0.81
CA LYS A 15 -0.20 -8.91 -1.66
C LYS A 15 1.19 -8.67 -1.09
N GLU A 16 1.44 -7.49 -0.54
CA GLU A 16 2.70 -7.16 0.14
C GLU A 16 2.92 -8.04 1.37
N VAL A 17 1.90 -8.25 2.20
CA VAL A 17 1.99 -9.16 3.36
C VAL A 17 2.31 -10.59 2.90
N GLN A 18 1.65 -11.07 1.83
CA GLN A 18 1.91 -12.39 1.27
C GLN A 18 3.34 -12.56 0.72
N ILE A 19 3.94 -11.48 0.20
CA ILE A 19 5.33 -11.50 -0.25
C ILE A 19 6.29 -11.56 0.96
N LYS A 20 6.05 -10.74 1.98
CA LYS A 20 6.92 -10.63 3.16
C LYS A 20 6.87 -11.86 4.06
N LEU A 21 5.67 -12.35 4.35
CA LEU A 21 5.45 -13.39 5.35
C LEU A 21 5.14 -14.77 4.73
N GLY A 22 4.98 -14.82 3.41
CA GLY A 22 4.43 -15.99 2.73
C GLY A 22 2.89 -15.97 2.70
N TYR A 23 2.32 -16.84 1.87
CA TYR A 23 0.88 -17.00 1.79
C TYR A 23 0.38 -17.89 2.93
N GLU A 24 -0.52 -17.34 3.74
CA GLU A 24 -1.28 -18.06 4.75
C GLU A 24 -2.77 -17.70 4.65
N ARG A 25 -3.63 -18.65 5.03
CA ARG A 25 -5.09 -18.48 5.02
C ARG A 25 -5.57 -17.94 6.37
N GLU A 26 -4.94 -16.90 6.89
CA GLU A 26 -5.35 -16.26 8.14
C GLU A 26 -5.95 -14.87 7.87
N PRO A 27 -6.99 -14.44 8.61
CA PRO A 27 -7.53 -13.09 8.47
C PRO A 27 -6.47 -12.02 8.73
N ILE A 28 -6.46 -10.96 7.92
CA ILE A 28 -5.52 -9.84 8.07
C ILE A 28 -6.27 -8.58 8.48
N ARG A 29 -5.66 -7.78 9.37
CA ARG A 29 -6.19 -6.50 9.82
C ARG A 29 -5.32 -5.35 9.33
N PHE A 30 -5.94 -4.39 8.65
CA PHE A 30 -5.30 -3.14 8.25
C PHE A 30 -5.90 -1.95 8.99
N TYR A 31 -5.05 -1.04 9.45
CA TYR A 31 -5.45 0.15 10.17
C TYR A 31 -5.13 1.38 9.34
N TYR A 32 -6.14 2.15 8.97
CA TYR A 32 -5.98 3.38 8.20
C TYR A 32 -6.53 4.59 8.95
N PRO A 33 -5.82 5.73 8.93
CA PRO A 33 -6.37 7.00 9.41
C PRO A 33 -7.65 7.36 8.65
N GLU A 34 -8.64 7.91 9.34
CA GLU A 34 -9.89 8.37 8.73
C GLU A 34 -9.66 9.38 7.61
N ARG A 35 -8.72 10.31 7.79
CA ARG A 35 -8.37 11.33 6.80
C ARG A 35 -7.94 10.71 5.46
N ALA A 36 -7.10 9.68 5.49
CA ALA A 36 -6.69 8.97 4.29
C ALA A 36 -7.88 8.30 3.58
N LEU A 37 -8.80 7.72 4.33
CA LEU A 37 -9.99 7.05 3.79
C LEU A 37 -11.00 8.05 3.19
N VAL A 38 -11.15 9.22 3.81
CA VAL A 38 -11.97 10.32 3.28
C VAL A 38 -11.38 10.79 1.95
N ASN A 39 -10.06 10.94 1.85
CA ASN A 39 -9.38 11.40 0.65
C ASN A 39 -9.43 10.38 -0.49
N ILE A 40 -9.17 9.10 -0.22
CA ILE A 40 -9.25 8.04 -1.24
C ILE A 40 -10.70 7.88 -1.75
N LEU A 41 -11.69 7.99 -0.87
CA LEU A 41 -13.10 7.86 -1.26
C LEU A 41 -13.71 9.13 -1.86
N LYS A 42 -12.97 10.25 -1.81
CA LYS A 42 -13.39 11.61 -2.20
C LYS A 42 -14.63 12.07 -1.44
N ILE A 43 -14.64 11.80 -0.13
CA ILE A 43 -15.68 12.23 0.81
C ILE A 43 -15.30 13.63 1.32
N ARG A 44 -16.29 14.45 1.67
CA ARG A 44 -16.02 15.76 2.28
C ARG A 44 -15.56 15.59 3.73
N GLU A 45 -14.45 16.22 4.10
CA GLU A 45 -13.98 16.26 5.48
C GLU A 45 -15.08 16.72 6.45
N GLY A 46 -15.08 16.13 7.66
CA GLY A 46 -16.07 16.46 8.69
C GLY A 46 -17.49 15.97 8.41
N SER A 47 -17.66 14.91 7.62
CA SER A 47 -18.98 14.32 7.30
C SER A 47 -19.11 12.86 7.82
N PRO A 48 -19.28 12.64 9.15
CA PRO A 48 -19.27 11.30 9.75
C PRO A 48 -20.32 10.35 9.20
N GLU A 49 -21.51 10.86 8.88
CA GLU A 49 -22.62 10.07 8.31
C GLU A 49 -22.28 9.57 6.91
N GLU A 50 -21.64 10.42 6.09
CA GLU A 50 -21.19 10.07 4.75
C GLU A 50 -20.06 9.04 4.81
N THR A 51 -19.08 9.22 5.70
CA THR A 51 -18.02 8.24 5.94
C THR A 51 -18.60 6.89 6.35
N LYS A 52 -19.55 6.87 7.30
CA LYS A 52 -20.21 5.62 7.73
C LYS A 52 -20.95 4.94 6.57
N ALA A 53 -21.74 5.70 5.81
CA ALA A 53 -22.45 5.16 4.64
C ALA A 53 -21.47 4.62 3.58
N ALA A 54 -20.34 5.29 3.38
CA ALA A 54 -19.30 4.84 2.46
C ALA A 54 -18.63 3.54 2.91
N MET A 55 -18.38 3.34 4.21
CA MET A 55 -17.82 2.08 4.72
C MET A 55 -18.79 0.91 4.53
N GLU A 56 -20.08 1.11 4.78
CA GLU A 56 -21.10 0.07 4.55
C GLU A 56 -21.29 -0.21 3.06
N GLY A 57 -21.31 0.82 2.21
CA GLY A 57 -21.35 0.63 0.76
C GLY A 57 -20.10 -0.05 0.21
N PHE A 58 -18.93 0.20 0.82
CA PHE A 58 -17.67 -0.44 0.44
C PHE A 58 -17.68 -1.95 0.75
N LYS A 59 -18.21 -2.36 1.91
CA LYS A 59 -18.39 -3.79 2.26
C LYS A 59 -19.18 -4.54 1.19
N GLU A 60 -20.34 -4.00 0.81
CA GLU A 60 -21.18 -4.62 -0.22
C GLU A 60 -20.50 -4.63 -1.59
N TYR A 61 -19.80 -3.54 -1.93
CA TYR A 61 -19.06 -3.45 -3.18
C TYR A 61 -18.00 -4.55 -3.31
N VAL A 62 -17.19 -4.83 -2.28
CA VAL A 62 -16.09 -5.81 -2.35
C VAL A 62 -16.47 -7.25 -2.03
N LYS A 63 -17.70 -7.51 -1.59
CA LYS A 63 -18.13 -8.79 -1.00
C LYS A 63 -17.80 -10.03 -1.84
N GLU A 64 -17.97 -9.95 -3.17
CA GLU A 64 -17.69 -11.06 -4.09
C GLU A 64 -16.20 -11.41 -4.21
N ARG A 65 -15.31 -10.49 -3.81
CA ARG A 65 -13.87 -10.57 -4.02
C ARG A 65 -13.11 -10.66 -2.71
N LEU A 66 -13.41 -9.78 -1.76
CA LEU A 66 -12.76 -9.75 -0.44
C LEU A 66 -13.55 -10.46 0.66
N GLY A 67 -14.73 -11.02 0.35
CA GLY A 67 -15.60 -11.67 1.32
C GLY A 67 -16.33 -10.67 2.21
N ASP A 68 -16.92 -11.18 3.30
CA ASP A 68 -17.65 -10.38 4.28
C ASP A 68 -16.68 -9.67 5.24
N ILE A 69 -16.09 -8.57 4.75
CA ILE A 69 -15.10 -7.80 5.51
C ILE A 69 -15.73 -7.10 6.71
N ARG A 70 -15.03 -7.09 7.85
CA ARG A 70 -15.44 -6.30 9.01
C ARG A 70 -14.70 -4.98 9.02
N ILE A 71 -15.46 -3.89 9.17
CA ILE A 71 -14.92 -2.54 9.32
C ILE A 71 -15.35 -2.01 10.68
N THR A 72 -14.38 -1.64 11.51
CA THR A 72 -14.61 -1.01 12.81
C THR A 72 -13.83 0.30 12.91
N LYS A 73 -14.31 1.26 13.72
CA LYS A 73 -13.61 2.52 13.98
C LYS A 73 -13.21 2.59 15.45
N SER A 74 -11.96 2.94 15.71
CA SER A 74 -11.46 3.27 17.04
C SER A 74 -10.67 4.57 16.95
N GLN A 75 -11.10 5.59 17.71
CA GLN A 75 -10.56 6.96 17.61
C GLN A 75 -10.59 7.44 16.14
N GLU A 76 -9.45 7.87 15.61
CA GLU A 76 -9.30 8.38 14.23
C GLU A 76 -8.83 7.30 13.24
N ARG A 77 -8.93 6.02 13.58
CA ARG A 77 -8.50 4.91 12.72
C ARG A 77 -9.63 3.91 12.46
N PHE A 78 -9.73 3.49 11.21
CA PHE A 78 -10.57 2.37 10.81
C PHE A 78 -9.72 1.10 10.72
N CYS A 79 -10.26 0.01 11.24
CA CYS A 79 -9.73 -1.34 11.11
C CYS A 79 -10.53 -2.09 10.06
N PHE A 80 -9.85 -2.56 9.01
CA PHE A 80 -10.37 -3.44 7.98
C PHE A 80 -9.88 -4.85 8.28
N GLU A 81 -10.77 -5.72 8.71
CA GLU A 81 -10.49 -7.13 8.91
C GLU A 81 -10.97 -7.91 7.68
N ILE A 82 -10.00 -8.40 6.91
CA ILE A 82 -10.22 -9.16 5.68
C ILE A 82 -10.21 -10.64 6.04
N PRO A 83 -11.31 -11.38 5.77
CA PRO A 83 -11.40 -12.79 6.11
C PRO A 83 -10.60 -13.65 5.11
N GLN A 84 -10.47 -14.94 5.40
CA GLN A 84 -9.60 -15.86 4.66
C GLN A 84 -9.92 -15.89 3.16
N GLU A 85 -11.20 -15.77 2.79
CA GLU A 85 -11.68 -15.76 1.42
C GLU A 85 -11.09 -14.59 0.63
N GLY A 86 -11.00 -13.40 1.24
CA GLY A 86 -10.38 -12.24 0.60
C GLY A 86 -8.88 -12.39 0.44
N ILE A 87 -8.21 -13.03 1.41
CA ILE A 87 -6.76 -13.30 1.32
C ILE A 87 -6.48 -14.29 0.18
N GLU A 88 -7.28 -15.34 0.08
CA GLU A 88 -7.20 -16.35 -0.97
C GLU A 88 -7.54 -15.77 -2.35
N TYR A 89 -8.57 -14.93 -2.45
CA TYR A 89 -8.91 -14.25 -3.69
C TYR A 89 -7.75 -13.42 -4.22
N VAL A 90 -7.10 -12.61 -3.37
CA VAL A 90 -5.93 -11.81 -3.75
C VAL A 90 -4.79 -12.70 -4.22
N TYR A 91 -4.53 -13.81 -3.51
CA TYR A 91 -3.44 -14.73 -3.87
C TYR A 91 -3.58 -15.26 -5.31
N TYR A 92 -4.79 -15.68 -5.70
CA TYR A 92 -5.03 -16.27 -7.01
C TYR A 92 -5.31 -15.27 -8.14
N HIS A 93 -5.90 -14.11 -7.83
CA HIS A 93 -6.41 -13.19 -8.87
C HIS A 93 -5.58 -11.91 -9.02
N LYS A 94 -4.81 -11.51 -8.00
CA LYS A 94 -3.99 -10.30 -8.11
C LYS A 94 -2.73 -10.62 -8.92
N LYS A 95 -2.71 -10.11 -10.15
CA LYS A 95 -1.52 -10.11 -10.99
C LYS A 95 -0.44 -9.25 -10.35
N ASP A 96 0.78 -9.75 -10.40
CA ASP A 96 2.00 -9.10 -9.97
C ASP A 96 2.99 -9.18 -11.14
N ASN A 97 3.59 -8.05 -11.49
CA ASN A 97 4.62 -8.01 -12.53
C ASN A 97 5.99 -8.48 -11.99
N GLY A 98 6.10 -8.75 -10.68
CA GLY A 98 7.30 -9.21 -10.00
C GLY A 98 8.13 -8.09 -9.37
N PHE A 99 7.80 -6.83 -9.67
CA PHE A 99 8.55 -5.68 -9.18
C PHE A 99 8.57 -5.62 -7.65
N LEU A 100 7.39 -5.66 -7.01
CA LEU A 100 7.29 -5.52 -5.55
C LEU A 100 8.06 -6.62 -4.83
N LYS A 101 8.03 -7.85 -5.38
CA LYS A 101 8.78 -8.97 -4.84
C LYS A 101 10.29 -8.74 -4.89
N GLU A 102 10.83 -8.41 -6.07
CA GLU A 102 12.27 -8.15 -6.23
C GLU A 102 12.74 -6.93 -5.42
N PHE A 103 11.88 -5.94 -5.27
CA PHE A 103 12.13 -4.77 -4.42
C PHE A 103 12.26 -5.19 -2.95
N ILE A 104 11.27 -5.92 -2.40
CA ILE A 104 11.28 -6.37 -1.00
C ILE A 104 12.51 -7.24 -0.71
N GLU A 105 12.77 -8.25 -1.57
CA GLU A 105 13.92 -9.14 -1.45
C GLU A 105 15.26 -8.38 -1.53
N THR A 106 15.30 -7.23 -2.21
CA THR A 106 16.50 -6.39 -2.28
C THR A 106 16.66 -5.55 -1.01
N VAL A 107 15.58 -4.90 -0.54
CA VAL A 107 15.61 -4.09 0.68
C VAL A 107 15.95 -4.91 1.93
N GLU A 108 15.51 -6.16 2.00
CA GLU A 108 15.76 -7.07 3.13
C GLU A 108 17.20 -7.63 3.16
N LYS A 109 18.01 -7.44 2.11
CA LYS A 109 19.41 -7.89 2.10
C LYS A 109 20.25 -7.03 3.05
N THR A 110 21.16 -7.70 3.77
CA THR A 110 22.17 -6.99 4.54
C THR A 110 23.12 -6.23 3.61
N ASN A 111 23.48 -5.02 4.02
CA ASN A 111 24.29 -4.06 3.27
C ASN A 111 23.71 -3.68 1.91
N THR A 112 22.38 -3.75 1.72
CA THR A 112 21.77 -3.23 0.50
C THR A 112 22.11 -1.75 0.34
N THR A 113 22.41 -1.33 -0.89
CA THR A 113 22.69 0.07 -1.20
C THR A 113 21.53 0.69 -1.97
N LEU A 114 21.57 2.03 -2.12
CA LEU A 114 20.63 2.75 -2.98
C LEU A 114 20.74 2.25 -4.44
N GLU A 115 21.95 2.01 -4.94
CA GLU A 115 22.16 1.52 -6.30
C GLU A 115 21.51 0.16 -6.52
N ASP A 116 21.53 -0.74 -5.53
CA ASP A 116 20.88 -2.04 -5.65
C ASP A 116 19.35 -1.90 -5.74
N ILE A 117 18.76 -0.99 -4.96
CA ILE A 117 17.34 -0.66 -5.05
C ILE A 117 17.02 -0.05 -6.42
N LEU A 118 17.80 0.93 -6.88
CA LEU A 118 17.58 1.58 -8.18
C LEU A 118 17.73 0.62 -9.37
N LYS A 119 18.63 -0.37 -9.29
CA LYS A 119 18.73 -1.43 -10.31
C LYS A 119 17.42 -2.19 -10.45
N VAL A 120 16.71 -2.46 -9.34
CA VAL A 120 15.39 -3.10 -9.41
C VAL A 120 14.40 -2.19 -10.14
N PHE A 121 14.27 -0.92 -9.76
CA PHE A 121 13.38 0.00 -10.47
C PHE A 121 13.69 0.09 -11.97
N HIS A 122 14.96 0.25 -12.34
CA HIS A 122 15.37 0.31 -13.74
C HIS A 122 15.22 -1.00 -14.52
N LYS A 123 15.10 -2.15 -13.83
CA LYS A 123 14.76 -3.42 -14.49
C LYS A 123 13.33 -3.43 -15.02
N PHE A 124 12.41 -2.73 -14.33
CA PHE A 124 10.99 -2.71 -14.65
C PHE A 124 10.55 -1.46 -15.42
N ALA A 125 11.44 -0.49 -15.63
CA ALA A 125 11.18 0.73 -16.38
C ALA A 125 12.35 1.12 -17.28
N ASP A 126 12.06 1.60 -18.50
CA ASP A 126 13.04 2.09 -19.47
C ASP A 126 13.66 3.45 -19.04
N GLY A 127 14.30 3.49 -17.88
CA GLY A 127 15.00 4.67 -17.34
C GLY A 127 14.10 5.76 -16.73
N LYS A 128 12.77 5.61 -16.76
CA LYS A 128 11.80 6.59 -16.23
C LYS A 128 11.50 6.38 -14.74
N VAL A 129 12.52 6.55 -13.91
CA VAL A 129 12.46 6.39 -12.45
C VAL A 129 12.89 7.68 -11.80
N ALA A 130 12.07 8.21 -10.91
CA ALA A 130 12.41 9.35 -10.09
C ALA A 130 13.03 8.88 -8.77
N CYS A 131 14.11 9.54 -8.35
CA CYS A 131 14.75 9.34 -7.06
C CYS A 131 15.06 10.69 -6.43
N ILE A 132 14.37 11.01 -5.34
CA ILE A 132 14.49 12.28 -4.64
C ILE A 132 15.19 12.01 -3.32
N LYS A 133 16.30 12.70 -3.05
CA LYS A 133 16.95 12.69 -1.75
C LYS A 133 16.17 13.59 -0.79
N SER A 134 15.79 13.03 0.35
CA SER A 134 15.11 13.77 1.42
C SER A 134 16.11 14.58 2.26
N GLN A 135 15.60 15.64 2.87
CA GLN A 135 16.29 16.38 3.94
C GLN A 135 15.68 16.07 5.32
N GLU A 136 14.59 15.30 5.36
CA GLU A 136 13.88 14.91 6.59
C GLU A 136 14.61 13.78 7.32
N GLU A 137 14.38 13.64 8.63
CA GLU A 137 15.00 12.58 9.42
C GLU A 137 14.34 11.21 9.20
N ASP A 138 13.06 11.17 8.83
CA ASP A 138 12.24 9.95 8.80
C ASP A 138 12.56 9.01 7.62
N PHE A 139 13.14 9.53 6.54
CA PHE A 139 13.50 8.77 5.34
C PHE A 139 14.62 9.49 4.59
N ASP A 140 15.47 8.74 3.88
CA ASP A 140 16.61 9.28 3.14
C ASP A 140 16.28 9.52 1.66
N TYR A 141 15.42 8.68 1.07
CA TYR A 141 15.06 8.76 -0.35
C TYR A 141 13.57 8.48 -0.59
N ILE A 142 13.01 9.14 -1.59
CA ILE A 142 11.71 8.80 -2.19
C ILE A 142 11.95 8.33 -3.62
N ILE A 143 11.53 7.10 -3.93
CA ILE A 143 11.70 6.49 -5.25
C ILE A 143 10.34 6.09 -5.82
N PHE A 144 10.08 6.38 -7.10
CA PHE A 144 8.84 6.01 -7.78
C PHE A 144 9.01 5.95 -9.30
N PHE A 145 8.11 5.24 -9.97
CA PHE A 145 8.01 5.25 -11.43
C PHE A 145 7.29 6.51 -11.90
N GLU A 146 7.81 7.15 -12.95
CA GLU A 146 7.07 8.22 -13.62
C GLU A 146 5.84 7.66 -14.36
N ASP A 147 5.93 6.41 -14.82
CA ASP A 147 4.81 5.67 -15.40
C ASP A 147 4.05 4.89 -14.32
N SER A 148 2.95 5.47 -13.86
CA SER A 148 2.06 4.87 -12.84
C SER A 148 1.41 3.54 -13.25
N SER A 149 1.49 3.12 -14.53
CA SER A 149 1.00 1.81 -14.96
C SER A 149 1.89 0.64 -14.54
N ILE A 150 3.15 0.92 -14.19
CA ILE A 150 4.12 -0.07 -13.69
C ILE A 150 3.84 -0.35 -12.21
N ASP A 151 3.88 0.69 -11.40
CA ASP A 151 3.46 0.73 -10.00
C ASP A 151 3.19 2.19 -9.62
N ASN A 152 2.07 2.46 -8.93
CA ASN A 152 1.60 3.81 -8.62
C ASN A 152 1.95 4.28 -7.19
N TYR A 153 2.81 3.55 -6.49
CA TYR A 153 3.29 3.89 -5.15
C TYR A 153 4.59 4.71 -5.19
N ARG A 154 4.77 5.52 -4.14
CA ARG A 154 6.04 6.11 -3.76
C ARG A 154 6.65 5.32 -2.63
N TYR A 155 7.95 5.04 -2.75
CA TYR A 155 8.72 4.25 -1.80
C TYR A 155 9.65 5.17 -1.02
N TYR A 156 9.39 5.28 0.28
CA TYR A 156 10.15 6.07 1.24
C TYR A 156 11.15 5.15 1.91
N ILE A 157 12.43 5.32 1.59
CA ILE A 157 13.52 4.42 2.00
C ILE A 157 14.32 5.09 3.13
N LYS A 158 14.60 4.33 4.19
CA LYS A 158 15.50 4.72 5.27
C LYS A 158 16.60 3.69 5.44
N PHE A 159 17.86 4.11 5.46
CA PHE A 159 19.03 3.28 5.71
C PHE A 159 19.46 3.35 7.19
N HIS A 160 19.71 2.18 7.78
CA HIS A 160 20.07 2.00 9.19
C HIS A 160 21.39 1.23 9.28
N GLY A 161 22.47 1.84 8.79
CA GLY A 161 23.78 1.19 8.73
C GLY A 161 23.80 0.02 7.73
N ASN A 162 23.59 -1.19 8.21
CA ASN A 162 23.70 -2.43 7.41
C ASN A 162 22.35 -2.98 6.89
N HIS A 163 21.24 -2.27 7.10
CA HIS A 163 19.93 -2.66 6.59
C HIS A 163 19.14 -1.43 6.17
N ALA A 164 18.08 -1.63 5.39
CA ALA A 164 17.16 -0.57 5.00
C ALA A 164 15.73 -0.95 5.39
N THR A 165 14.92 0.05 5.68
CA THR A 165 13.48 -0.07 5.87
C THR A 165 12.77 0.78 4.84
N TYR A 166 11.52 0.43 4.53
CA TYR A 166 10.72 1.25 3.64
C TYR A 166 9.26 1.36 4.11
N HIS A 167 8.66 2.48 3.74
CA HIS A 167 7.21 2.64 3.68
C HIS A 167 6.81 2.93 2.24
N ARG A 168 5.59 2.54 1.85
CA ARG A 168 5.05 2.93 0.55
C ARG A 168 3.64 3.47 0.68
N PHE A 169 3.35 4.50 -0.10
CA PHE A 169 2.04 5.14 -0.13
C PHE A 169 1.64 5.38 -1.57
N LEU A 170 0.33 5.38 -1.84
CA LEU A 170 -0.16 5.79 -3.14
C LEU A 170 0.30 7.23 -3.42
N SER A 171 0.67 7.50 -4.67
CA SER A 171 1.16 8.82 -5.07
C SER A 171 0.18 9.96 -4.77
N GLU A 172 -1.13 9.68 -4.74
CA GLU A 172 -2.16 10.65 -4.37
C GLU A 172 -2.26 10.90 -2.85
N ASP A 173 -1.87 9.92 -2.02
CA ASP A 173 -2.04 9.97 -0.55
C ASP A 173 -0.77 10.41 0.18
N ALA A 174 0.36 10.48 -0.52
CA ALA A 174 1.67 10.84 0.02
C ALA A 174 1.67 12.14 0.85
N ALA A 175 0.87 13.14 0.48
CA ALA A 175 0.82 14.43 1.19
C ALA A 175 0.02 14.38 2.51
N ASP A 176 -0.86 13.39 2.68
CA ASP A 176 -1.79 13.32 3.81
C ASP A 176 -1.36 12.31 4.90
N MET A 177 -0.30 11.56 4.64
CA MET A 177 0.24 10.55 5.57
C MET A 177 1.23 11.13 6.60
N GLY A 178 1.45 12.45 6.59
CA GLY A 178 2.28 13.15 7.57
C GLY A 178 3.78 12.87 7.42
N ILE A 179 4.22 12.62 6.18
CA ILE A 179 5.61 12.37 5.78
C ILE A 179 6.02 13.45 4.77
#